data_AF-A0A957HKE2-F1
#
_entry.id   AF-A0A957HKE2-F1
#
_cell.length_a   1.000
_cell.length_b   1.000
_cell.length_c   1.000
_cell.angle_alpha   90.00
_cell.angle_beta   90.00
_cell.angle_gamma   90.00
#
_symmetry.space_group_name_H-M   'P 1'
#
loop_
_entity.id
_entity.type
_entity.pdbx_description
1 polymer ?
#
loop_
_entity_poly.entity_id
_entity_poly.type
_entity_poly.pdbx_seq_one_letter_code
_entity_poly.pdbx_strand_id
1 'polypeptide(L)'
;PETTDTTLTLSLSILSYILVSTPASPLRKALIDSGLGEDTVGGGLEGQLRQMMFSTGLKGVPLDKADDVEALILSTLESLVEDGIEPDMIEAALNTFEFRLRENNTGSFPRGISLMLRSLSTWLYDSDPIAPLQFETPLAAIREHLEADSRYFEQLINQHLLQNQHRVTLTLEPDTTLRQRQEDAETERLAQAKAAMSQADIETVIKDTAKLKRMQETPDSPEDLA
;
A
#
# COMPACT_ATOMS: atom_id res chain seq x y z
N PRO A 1 -6.89 3.18 11.26
CA PRO A 1 -6.51 4.20 12.28
C PRO A 1 -5.70 5.32 11.61
N GLU A 2 -5.64 6.53 12.17
CA GLU A 2 -4.77 7.60 11.63
C GLU A 2 -3.28 7.34 11.91
N THR A 3 -2.39 7.92 11.09
CA THR A 3 -0.92 7.75 11.17
C THR A 3 -0.22 8.60 12.23
N THR A 4 -0.99 9.37 13.01
CA THR A 4 -0.45 10.34 13.98
C THR A 4 0.08 9.69 15.26
N ASP A 5 -0.41 8.49 15.60
CA ASP A 5 0.17 7.66 16.66
C ASP A 5 1.30 6.81 16.08
N THR A 6 2.54 7.21 16.36
CA THR A 6 3.74 6.54 15.84
C THR A 6 3.96 5.16 16.47
N THR A 7 3.52 4.93 17.71
CA THR A 7 3.60 3.63 18.38
C THR A 7 2.64 2.64 17.75
N LEU A 8 1.38 3.05 17.55
CA LEU A 8 0.39 2.21 16.88
C LEU A 8 0.80 1.96 15.41
N THR A 9 1.29 2.98 14.71
CA THR A 9 1.75 2.85 13.32
C THR A 9 2.88 1.83 13.20
N LEU A 10 3.89 1.91 14.08
CA LEU A 10 4.98 0.93 14.10
C LEU A 10 4.49 -0.46 14.52
N SER A 11 3.58 -0.56 15.49
CA SER A 11 2.98 -1.82 15.92
C SER A 11 2.25 -2.52 14.78
N LEU A 12 1.41 -1.79 14.03
CA LEU A 12 0.70 -2.35 12.88
C LEU A 12 1.66 -2.70 11.73
N SER A 13 2.75 -1.96 11.56
CA SER A 13 3.78 -2.29 10.55
C SER A 13 4.48 -3.61 10.89
N ILE A 14 4.83 -3.81 12.16
CA ILE A 14 5.40 -5.07 12.66
C ILE A 14 4.36 -6.20 12.53
N LEU A 15 3.11 -5.95 12.90
CA LEU A 15 2.03 -6.93 12.74
C LEU A 15 1.86 -7.36 11.28
N SER A 16 1.85 -6.41 10.34
CA SER A 16 1.80 -6.72 8.91
C SER A 16 3.00 -7.55 8.46
N TYR A 17 4.18 -7.32 9.04
CA TYR A 17 5.34 -8.13 8.75
C TYR A 17 5.17 -9.57 9.24
N ILE A 18 4.72 -9.73 10.48
CA ILE A 18 4.38 -11.02 11.07
C ILE A 18 3.39 -11.76 10.17
N LEU A 19 2.27 -11.12 9.79
CA LEU A 19 1.17 -11.77 9.09
C LEU A 19 1.49 -12.17 7.65
N VAL A 20 2.19 -11.34 6.87
CA VAL A 20 2.27 -11.56 5.40
C VAL A 20 3.65 -11.40 4.75
N SER A 21 4.67 -10.87 5.43
CA SER A 21 5.90 -10.44 4.73
C SER A 21 6.91 -11.55 4.44
N THR A 22 6.90 -12.65 5.18
CA THR A 22 7.86 -13.76 5.03
C THR A 22 7.17 -15.05 4.59
N PRO A 23 7.87 -16.03 4.00
CA PRO A 23 7.26 -17.34 3.70
C PRO A 23 6.75 -18.08 4.94
N ALA A 24 7.31 -17.80 6.13
CA ALA A 24 6.87 -18.38 7.39
C ALA A 24 5.69 -17.63 8.03
N SER A 25 5.34 -16.45 7.51
CA SER A 25 4.25 -15.63 8.02
C SER A 25 2.91 -16.37 7.91
N PRO A 26 2.12 -16.49 8.98
CA PRO A 26 1.02 -17.45 9.07
C PRO A 26 -0.08 -17.18 8.05
N LEU A 27 -0.47 -15.92 7.84
CA LEU A 27 -1.53 -15.58 6.89
C LEU A 27 -1.06 -15.78 5.44
N ARG A 28 0.17 -15.40 5.12
CA ARG A 28 0.75 -15.70 3.81
C ARG A 28 0.84 -17.21 3.56
N LYS A 29 1.32 -17.96 4.55
CA LYS A 29 1.45 -19.42 4.46
C LYS A 29 0.08 -20.07 4.24
N ALA A 30 -0.93 -19.70 5.03
CA ALA A 30 -2.30 -20.20 4.86
C ALA A 30 -2.84 -19.93 3.46
N LEU A 31 -2.65 -18.71 2.93
CA LEU A 31 -3.08 -18.35 1.57
C LEU A 31 -2.41 -19.20 0.50
N ILE A 32 -1.08 -19.37 0.56
CA ILE A 32 -0.34 -20.16 -0.43
C ILE A 32 -0.67 -21.65 -0.31
N ASP A 33 -0.67 -22.20 0.90
CA ASP A 33 -0.89 -23.63 1.15
C ASP A 33 -2.33 -24.05 0.83
N SER A 34 -3.28 -23.11 0.79
CA SER A 34 -4.68 -23.38 0.43
C SER A 34 -4.88 -23.88 -1.01
N GLY A 35 -3.98 -23.51 -1.93
CA GLY A 35 -4.15 -23.78 -3.36
C GLY A 35 -5.33 -23.06 -4.02
N LEU A 36 -5.95 -22.07 -3.36
CA LEU A 36 -7.08 -21.30 -3.90
C LEU A 36 -6.67 -20.30 -4.99
N GLY A 37 -5.38 -20.01 -5.12
CA GLY A 37 -4.82 -19.11 -6.10
C GLY A 37 -3.34 -19.39 -6.35
N GLU A 38 -2.73 -18.58 -7.20
CA GLU A 38 -1.36 -18.82 -7.67
C GLU A 38 -0.31 -18.13 -6.79
N ASP A 39 -0.60 -16.96 -6.24
CA ASP A 39 0.33 -16.14 -5.46
C ASP A 39 -0.41 -15.02 -4.71
N THR A 40 0.23 -14.41 -3.70
CA THR A 40 -0.40 -13.41 -2.83
C THR A 40 -0.46 -12.02 -3.46
N VAL A 41 -1.44 -11.22 -3.03
CA VAL A 41 -1.61 -9.80 -3.38
C VAL A 41 -1.92 -8.95 -2.14
N GLY A 42 -2.04 -7.63 -2.32
CA GLY A 42 -2.47 -6.68 -1.28
C GLY A 42 -1.35 -6.00 -0.50
N GLY A 43 -0.11 -6.52 -0.53
CA GLY A 43 1.07 -5.79 -0.03
C GLY A 43 1.16 -5.58 1.49
N GLY A 44 0.13 -5.91 2.27
CA GLY A 44 0.10 -5.72 3.73
C GLY A 44 -0.37 -4.32 4.12
N LEU A 45 0.31 -3.69 5.07
CA LEU A 45 -0.03 -2.36 5.58
C LEU A 45 0.47 -1.25 4.65
N GLU A 46 -0.44 -0.38 4.24
CA GLU A 46 -0.18 0.96 3.72
C GLU A 46 -0.30 1.97 4.87
N GLY A 47 0.80 2.67 5.15
CA GLY A 47 0.95 3.56 6.31
C GLY A 47 1.32 5.01 5.95
N GLN A 48 1.30 5.39 4.68
CA GLN A 48 1.67 6.73 4.21
C GLN A 48 0.46 7.62 3.90
N LEU A 49 -0.74 7.05 3.88
CA LEU A 49 -2.00 7.79 3.79
C LEU A 49 -2.47 8.24 5.17
N ARG A 50 -3.37 9.23 5.22
CA ARG A 50 -3.93 9.77 6.48
C ARG A 50 -4.42 8.66 7.42
N GLN A 51 -5.14 7.70 6.87
CA GLN A 51 -5.60 6.52 7.57
C GLN A 51 -4.90 5.31 6.99
N MET A 52 -4.27 4.54 7.88
CA MET A 52 -3.63 3.28 7.51
C MET A 52 -4.67 2.28 7.02
N MET A 53 -4.29 1.50 6.01
CA MET A 53 -5.09 0.40 5.47
C MET A 53 -4.25 -0.86 5.35
N PHE A 54 -4.84 -2.01 5.63
CA PHE A 54 -4.20 -3.31 5.45
C PHE A 54 -4.92 -4.06 4.33
N SER A 55 -4.18 -4.61 3.38
CA SER A 55 -4.73 -5.43 2.31
C SER A 55 -3.93 -6.72 2.12
N THR A 56 -4.67 -7.81 1.88
CA THR A 56 -4.11 -9.11 1.51
C THR A 56 -5.12 -9.91 0.70
N GLY A 57 -4.66 -10.93 -0.01
CA GLY A 57 -5.49 -11.78 -0.85
C GLY A 57 -4.65 -12.65 -1.77
N LEU A 58 -5.29 -13.20 -2.81
CA LEU A 58 -4.66 -14.04 -3.83
C LEU A 58 -4.96 -13.50 -5.24
N LYS A 59 -4.03 -13.73 -6.18
CA LYS A 59 -4.28 -13.64 -7.63
C LYS A 59 -4.36 -15.04 -8.23
N GLY A 60 -4.99 -15.16 -9.40
CA GLY A 60 -5.22 -16.46 -10.05
C GLY A 60 -6.31 -17.29 -9.36
N VAL A 61 -7.23 -16.64 -8.65
CA VAL A 61 -8.34 -17.29 -7.95
C VAL A 61 -9.47 -17.59 -8.94
N PRO A 62 -10.03 -18.82 -8.97
CA PRO A 62 -11.25 -19.10 -9.71
C PRO A 62 -12.42 -18.23 -9.23
N LEU A 63 -13.27 -17.75 -10.13
CA LEU A 63 -14.34 -16.78 -9.79
C LEU A 63 -15.31 -17.29 -8.73
N ASP A 64 -15.57 -18.60 -8.70
CA ASP A 64 -16.43 -19.28 -7.73
C ASP A 64 -15.75 -19.50 -6.36
N LYS A 65 -14.50 -19.06 -6.20
CA LYS A 65 -13.67 -19.25 -5.00
C LYS A 65 -13.30 -17.95 -4.28
N ALA A 66 -13.83 -16.80 -4.71
CA ALA A 66 -13.55 -15.52 -4.06
C ALA A 66 -13.96 -15.52 -2.57
N ASP A 67 -15.16 -16.02 -2.26
CA ASP A 67 -15.66 -16.08 -0.87
C ASP A 67 -14.84 -17.05 0.00
N ASP A 68 -14.32 -18.14 -0.59
CA ASP A 68 -13.45 -19.10 0.10
C ASP A 68 -12.14 -18.43 0.55
N VAL A 69 -11.62 -17.47 -0.22
CA VAL A 69 -10.40 -16.70 0.15
C VAL A 69 -10.68 -15.76 1.32
N GLU A 70 -11.80 -15.04 1.32
CA GLU A 70 -12.18 -14.18 2.45
C GLU A 70 -12.37 -15.01 3.72
N ALA A 71 -13.10 -16.13 3.63
CA ALA A 71 -13.32 -17.03 4.75
C ALA A 71 -11.99 -17.55 5.32
N LEU A 72 -11.06 -17.96 4.48
CA LEU A 72 -9.72 -18.41 4.89
C LEU A 72 -8.94 -17.32 5.62
N ILE A 73 -8.97 -16.07 5.12
CA ILE A 73 -8.28 -14.95 5.75
C ILE A 73 -8.84 -14.72 7.15
N LEU A 74 -10.16 -14.61 7.28
CA LEU A 74 -10.82 -14.35 8.55
C LEU A 74 -10.59 -15.50 9.54
N SER A 75 -10.76 -16.75 9.13
CA SER A 75 -10.53 -17.91 10.00
C SER A 75 -9.08 -18.00 10.46
N THR A 76 -8.12 -17.66 9.60
CA THR A 76 -6.70 -17.65 9.97
C THR A 76 -6.42 -16.57 11.01
N LEU A 77 -6.99 -15.38 10.84
CA LEU A 77 -6.87 -14.29 11.82
C LEU A 77 -7.54 -14.65 13.16
N GLU A 78 -8.70 -15.32 13.14
CA GLU A 78 -9.39 -15.83 14.33
C GLU A 78 -8.53 -16.85 15.07
N SER A 79 -7.98 -17.85 14.38
CA SER A 79 -7.08 -18.84 15.00
C SER A 79 -5.84 -18.19 15.60
N LEU A 80 -5.26 -17.15 14.97
CA LEU A 80 -4.14 -16.41 15.56
C LEU A 80 -4.53 -15.67 16.84
N VAL A 81 -5.77 -15.17 16.93
CA VAL A 81 -6.28 -14.51 18.14
C VAL A 81 -6.64 -15.50 19.24
N GLU A 82 -7.06 -16.71 18.90
CA GLU A 82 -7.39 -17.77 19.87
C GLU A 82 -6.14 -18.50 20.35
N ASP A 83 -5.34 -19.03 19.44
CA ASP A 83 -4.18 -19.88 19.74
C ASP A 83 -2.93 -19.05 20.06
N GLY A 84 -2.77 -17.90 19.40
CA GLY A 84 -1.62 -17.01 19.53
C GLY A 84 -0.65 -17.06 18.38
N ILE A 85 0.22 -16.05 18.34
CA ILE A 85 1.37 -15.99 17.45
C ILE A 85 2.57 -16.63 18.15
N GLU A 86 3.36 -17.40 17.39
CA GLU A 86 4.61 -17.98 17.92
C GLU A 86 5.54 -16.88 18.48
N PRO A 87 5.99 -16.96 19.76
CA PRO A 87 6.80 -15.91 20.37
C PRO A 87 8.09 -15.58 19.61
N ASP A 88 8.76 -16.60 19.08
CA ASP A 88 9.99 -16.45 18.28
C ASP A 88 9.73 -15.62 17.00
N MET A 89 8.53 -15.71 16.44
CA MET A 89 8.13 -14.92 15.26
C MET A 89 7.96 -13.45 15.61
N ILE A 90 7.37 -13.15 16.77
CA ILE A 90 7.26 -11.78 17.29
C ILE A 90 8.65 -11.20 17.54
N GLU A 91 9.51 -11.95 18.24
CA GLU A 91 10.87 -11.51 18.55
C GLU A 91 11.68 -11.25 17.27
N ALA A 92 11.62 -12.18 16.30
CA ALA A 92 12.30 -12.03 15.02
C ALA A 92 11.81 -10.78 14.24
N ALA A 93 10.50 -10.50 14.28
CA ALA A 93 9.94 -9.32 13.64
C ALA A 93 10.44 -8.03 14.32
N LEU A 94 10.42 -7.96 15.65
CA LEU A 94 10.95 -6.81 16.40
C LEU A 94 12.43 -6.55 16.10
N ASN A 95 13.25 -7.59 16.15
CA ASN A 95 14.68 -7.50 15.87
C ASN A 95 14.94 -7.04 14.42
N THR A 96 14.13 -7.53 13.48
CA THR A 96 14.20 -7.10 12.06
C THR A 96 13.88 -5.63 11.91
N PHE A 97 12.82 -5.14 12.55
CA PHE A 97 12.44 -3.73 12.48
C PHE A 97 13.46 -2.83 13.17
N GLU A 98 13.93 -3.20 14.36
CA GLU A 98 14.97 -2.46 15.07
C GLU A 98 16.23 -2.34 14.20
N PHE A 99 16.70 -3.44 13.63
CA PHE A 99 17.86 -3.44 12.75
C PHE A 99 17.66 -2.51 11.56
N ARG A 100 16.54 -2.62 10.83
CA ARG A 100 16.23 -1.77 9.66
C ARG A 100 16.19 -0.29 10.02
N LEU A 101 15.60 0.05 11.17
CA LEU A 101 15.47 1.43 11.63
C LEU A 101 16.83 2.01 12.04
N ARG A 102 17.67 1.23 12.74
CA ARG A 102 19.02 1.65 13.16
C ARG A 102 19.99 1.75 11.99
N GLU A 103 19.99 0.76 11.11
CA GLU A 103 20.85 0.75 9.93
C GLU A 103 20.46 1.90 8.98
N ASN A 104 19.16 2.21 8.94
CA ASN A 104 18.53 3.16 8.03
C ASN A 104 19.10 3.04 6.61
N ASN A 105 19.31 1.80 6.19
CA ASN A 105 19.93 1.47 4.93
C ASN A 105 18.90 1.59 3.82
N THR A 106 19.06 2.61 2.99
CA THR A 106 18.17 2.90 1.86
C THR A 106 18.68 2.30 0.56
N GLY A 107 19.73 1.48 0.59
CA GLY A 107 20.35 0.93 -0.61
C GLY A 107 20.83 2.05 -1.56
N SER A 108 20.42 1.97 -2.83
CA SER A 108 20.68 3.00 -3.84
C SER A 108 19.78 4.24 -3.69
N PHE A 109 18.73 4.18 -2.87
CA PHE A 109 17.79 5.28 -2.71
C PHE A 109 18.39 6.38 -1.81
N PRO A 110 18.34 7.67 -2.19
CA PRO A 110 18.95 8.73 -1.40
C PRO A 110 18.33 8.86 0.00
N ARG A 111 19.18 8.83 1.04
CA ARG A 111 18.74 8.89 2.45
C ARG A 111 17.89 10.12 2.77
N GLY A 112 18.27 11.29 2.25
CA GLY A 112 17.52 12.53 2.46
C GLY A 112 16.08 12.45 1.93
N ILE A 113 15.89 11.83 0.76
CA ILE A 113 14.55 11.62 0.18
C ILE A 113 13.77 10.60 1.02
N SER A 114 14.40 9.52 1.48
CA SER A 114 13.75 8.55 2.37
C SER A 114 13.23 9.19 3.66
N LEU A 115 14.05 10.01 4.31
CA LEU A 115 13.65 10.74 5.52
C LEU A 115 12.53 11.74 5.22
N MET A 116 12.64 12.49 4.13
CA MET A 116 11.59 13.41 3.68
C MET A 116 10.26 12.68 3.48
N LEU A 117 10.25 11.55 2.75
CA LEU A 117 9.04 10.76 2.52
C LEU A 117 8.43 10.23 3.82
N ARG A 118 9.25 9.77 4.78
CA ARG A 118 8.77 9.37 6.11
C ARG A 118 8.12 10.54 6.86
N SER A 119 8.72 11.73 6.83
CA SER A 119 8.14 12.93 7.43
C SER A 119 6.81 13.33 6.81
N LEU A 120 6.62 13.11 5.51
CA LEU A 120 5.36 13.46 4.83
C LEU A 120 4.16 12.64 5.33
N SER A 121 4.38 11.45 5.89
CA SER A 121 3.30 10.60 6.43
C SER A 121 2.46 11.25 7.55
N THR A 122 3.03 12.23 8.26
CA THR A 122 2.34 13.03 9.27
C THR A 122 2.23 14.49 8.86
N TRP A 123 3.24 15.04 8.17
CA TRP A 123 3.27 16.46 7.84
C TRP A 123 2.15 16.88 6.89
N LEU A 124 1.77 16.02 5.94
CA LEU A 124 0.65 16.28 5.02
C LEU A 124 -0.71 16.37 5.72
N TYR A 125 -0.77 15.98 7.00
CA TYR A 125 -1.99 15.91 7.81
C TYR A 125 -1.84 16.74 9.10
N ASP A 126 -1.13 17.87 8.99
CA ASP A 126 -0.99 18.89 10.05
C ASP A 126 -0.40 18.37 11.38
N SER A 127 0.40 17.31 11.31
CA SER A 127 1.06 16.67 12.46
C SER A 127 2.58 16.85 12.41
N ASP A 128 3.26 16.50 13.51
CA ASP A 128 4.72 16.69 13.63
C ASP A 128 5.50 15.91 12.54
N PRO A 129 6.25 16.58 11.65
CA PRO A 129 7.04 15.93 10.60
C PRO A 129 8.23 15.10 11.13
N ILE A 130 8.66 15.31 12.37
CA ILE A 130 9.81 14.64 12.96
C ILE A 130 9.40 13.37 13.72
N ALA A 131 8.16 13.30 14.20
CA ALA A 131 7.67 12.17 14.99
C ALA A 131 7.89 10.80 14.33
N PRO A 132 7.63 10.58 13.02
CA PRO A 132 7.90 9.29 12.36
C PRO A 132 9.39 8.91 12.27
N LEU A 133 10.29 9.88 12.45
CA LEU A 133 11.74 9.64 12.42
C LEU A 133 12.27 9.18 13.78
N GLN A 134 11.55 9.50 14.87
CA GLN A 134 11.92 9.18 16.24
C GLN A 134 11.44 7.78 16.64
N PHE A 135 12.02 6.74 16.06
CA PHE A 135 11.55 5.37 16.22
C PHE A 135 11.89 4.71 17.57
N GLU A 136 12.84 5.26 18.34
CA GLU A 136 13.30 4.63 19.59
C GLU A 136 12.19 4.60 20.66
N THR A 137 11.46 5.70 20.84
CA THR A 137 10.35 5.78 21.80
C THR A 137 9.19 4.83 21.44
N PRO A 138 8.66 4.83 20.19
CA PRO A 138 7.69 3.83 19.74
C PRO A 138 8.16 2.38 19.94
N LEU A 139 9.41 2.08 19.62
CA LEU A 139 9.94 0.73 19.73
C LEU A 139 10.03 0.27 21.21
N ALA A 140 10.46 1.16 22.11
CA ALA A 140 10.49 0.88 23.54
C ALA A 140 9.07 0.65 24.10
N ALA A 141 8.10 1.49 23.72
CA ALA A 141 6.71 1.33 24.13
C ALA A 141 6.11 -0.02 23.67
N ILE A 142 6.44 -0.48 22.46
CA ILE A 142 6.01 -1.80 21.97
C ILE A 142 6.58 -2.93 22.83
N ARG A 143 7.85 -2.82 23.25
CA ARG A 143 8.46 -3.81 24.15
C ARG A 143 7.76 -3.82 25.51
N GLU A 144 7.48 -2.64 26.09
CA GLU A 144 6.73 -2.52 27.34
C GLU A 144 5.32 -3.12 27.24
N HIS A 145 4.60 -2.90 26.12
CA HIS A 145 3.30 -3.52 25.90
C HIS A 145 3.37 -5.05 25.86
N LEU A 146 4.41 -5.63 25.25
CA LEU A 146 4.60 -7.07 25.21
C LEU A 146 5.01 -7.67 26.55
N GLU A 147 5.80 -6.94 27.36
CA GLU A 147 6.14 -7.34 28.72
C GLU A 147 4.91 -7.33 29.64
N ALA A 148 4.03 -6.35 29.47
CA ALA A 148 2.79 -6.25 30.21
C ALA A 148 1.76 -7.30 29.76
N ASP A 149 1.69 -7.57 28.45
CA ASP A 149 0.79 -8.55 27.86
C ASP A 149 1.40 -9.21 26.62
N SER A 150 1.78 -10.48 26.77
CA SER A 150 2.30 -11.29 25.67
C SER A 150 1.34 -11.42 24.48
N ARG A 151 0.04 -11.12 24.65
CA ARG A 151 -1.02 -11.18 23.62
C ARG A 151 -1.26 -9.84 22.91
N TYR A 152 -0.33 -8.90 23.01
CA TYR A 152 -0.47 -7.56 22.44
C TYR A 152 -0.79 -7.58 20.93
N PHE A 153 -0.10 -8.40 20.14
CA PHE A 153 -0.33 -8.44 18.69
C PHE A 153 -1.65 -9.11 18.31
N GLU A 154 -2.08 -10.11 19.07
CA GLU A 154 -3.39 -10.75 18.93
C GLU A 154 -4.51 -9.75 19.22
N GLN A 155 -4.35 -8.87 20.21
CA GLN A 155 -5.31 -7.79 20.46
C GLN A 155 -5.40 -6.82 19.29
N LEU A 156 -4.27 -6.48 18.67
CA LEU A 156 -4.26 -5.63 17.47
C LEU A 156 -4.95 -6.31 16.28
N ILE A 157 -4.76 -7.62 16.08
CA ILE A 157 -5.51 -8.39 15.06
C ILE A 157 -7.01 -8.29 15.34
N ASN A 158 -7.42 -8.61 16.57
CA ASN A 158 -8.82 -8.61 16.95
C ASN A 158 -9.44 -7.22 16.74
N GLN A 159 -8.82 -6.16 17.25
CA GLN A 159 -9.34 -4.81 17.22
C GLN A 159 -9.37 -4.20 15.81
N HIS A 160 -8.28 -4.34 15.04
CA HIS A 160 -8.10 -3.57 13.80
C HIS A 160 -8.44 -4.34 12.53
N LEU A 161 -8.49 -5.68 12.59
CA LEU A 161 -8.80 -6.52 11.43
C LEU A 161 -10.14 -7.25 11.60
N LEU A 162 -10.34 -8.00 12.68
CA LEU A 162 -11.54 -8.82 12.87
C LEU A 162 -12.78 -7.99 13.23
N GLN A 163 -12.70 -7.16 14.28
CA GLN A 163 -13.81 -6.32 14.75
C GLN A 163 -14.03 -5.07 13.88
N ASN A 164 -13.11 -4.80 12.96
CA ASN A 164 -13.21 -3.64 12.08
C ASN A 164 -14.15 -3.91 10.91
N GLN A 165 -15.34 -3.31 10.98
CA GLN A 165 -16.37 -3.41 9.92
C GLN A 165 -16.07 -2.55 8.70
N HIS A 166 -15.06 -1.67 8.74
CA HIS A 166 -14.60 -0.94 7.56
C HIS A 166 -13.69 -1.82 6.72
N ARG A 167 -14.29 -2.83 6.09
CA ARG A 167 -13.64 -3.88 5.30
C ARG A 167 -14.32 -4.00 3.94
N VAL A 168 -13.52 -4.21 2.90
CA VAL A 168 -13.99 -4.37 1.52
C VAL A 168 -13.31 -5.58 0.90
N THR A 169 -14.11 -6.45 0.28
CA THR A 169 -13.64 -7.55 -0.57
C THR A 169 -13.69 -7.08 -2.02
N LEU A 170 -12.55 -7.13 -2.72
CA LEU A 170 -12.42 -6.71 -4.11
C LEU A 170 -12.04 -7.89 -5.00
N THR A 171 -12.93 -8.24 -5.92
CA THR A 171 -12.67 -9.24 -6.96
C THR A 171 -12.41 -8.51 -8.28
N LEU A 172 -11.26 -8.77 -8.91
CA LEU A 172 -10.93 -8.25 -10.25
C LEU A 172 -11.02 -9.39 -11.27
N GLU A 173 -11.97 -9.27 -12.19
CA GLU A 173 -12.19 -10.26 -13.23
C GLU A 173 -11.56 -9.79 -14.56
N PRO A 174 -10.83 -10.66 -15.27
CA PRO A 174 -10.31 -10.31 -16.59
C PRO A 174 -11.46 -10.20 -17.60
N ASP A 175 -11.57 -9.04 -18.27
CA ASP A 175 -12.50 -8.81 -19.36
C ASP A 175 -11.73 -8.60 -20.67
N THR A 176 -11.85 -9.57 -21.58
CA THR A 176 -11.18 -9.57 -22.90
C THR A 176 -11.70 -8.47 -23.84
N THR A 177 -12.87 -7.89 -23.54
CA THR A 177 -13.50 -6.83 -24.35
C THR A 177 -13.26 -5.43 -23.80
N LEU A 178 -12.78 -5.30 -22.56
CA LEU A 178 -12.66 -4.01 -21.88
C LEU A 178 -11.81 -3.00 -22.67
N ARG A 179 -10.69 -3.45 -23.24
CA ARG A 179 -9.82 -2.59 -24.06
C ARG A 179 -10.56 -2.01 -25.26
N GLN A 180 -11.23 -2.87 -26.04
CA GLN A 180 -11.96 -2.43 -27.23
C GLN A 180 -13.06 -1.43 -26.85
N ARG A 181 -13.82 -1.71 -25.77
CA ARG A 181 -14.86 -0.78 -25.28
C ARG A 181 -14.30 0.58 -24.88
N GLN A 182 -13.11 0.62 -24.25
CA GLN A 182 -12.44 1.87 -23.90
C GLN A 182 -11.96 2.65 -25.13
N GLU A 183 -11.40 1.95 -26.13
CA GLU A 183 -10.95 2.56 -27.39
C GLU A 183 -12.12 3.12 -28.22
N ASP A 184 -13.22 2.39 -28.29
CA ASP A 184 -14.45 2.83 -28.98
C ASP A 184 -15.05 4.05 -28.28
N ALA A 185 -15.13 4.03 -26.94
CA ALA A 185 -15.63 5.15 -26.15
C ALA A 185 -14.76 6.41 -26.31
N GLU A 186 -13.43 6.26 -26.34
CA GLU A 186 -12.52 7.38 -26.58
C GLU A 186 -12.65 7.93 -28.00
N THR A 187 -12.76 7.05 -29.00
CA THR A 187 -12.97 7.44 -30.40
C THR A 187 -14.26 8.25 -30.57
N GLU A 188 -15.35 7.78 -29.97
CA GLU A 188 -16.63 8.46 -29.98
C GLU A 188 -16.54 9.82 -29.26
N ARG A 189 -15.90 9.86 -28.09
CA ARG A 189 -15.68 11.10 -27.33
C ARG A 189 -14.91 12.14 -28.15
N LEU A 190 -13.86 11.72 -28.87
CA LEU A 190 -13.08 12.59 -29.75
C LEU A 190 -13.87 13.06 -30.97
N ALA A 191 -14.68 12.18 -31.57
CA ALA A 191 -15.55 12.53 -32.69
C ALA A 191 -16.59 13.57 -32.29
N GLN A 192 -17.24 13.39 -31.15
CA GLN A 192 -18.21 14.35 -30.58
C GLN A 192 -17.55 15.68 -30.23
N ALA A 193 -16.38 15.64 -29.58
CA ALA A 193 -15.62 16.85 -29.27
C ALA A 193 -15.30 17.64 -30.54
N LYS A 194 -14.81 16.97 -31.60
CA LYS A 194 -14.53 17.60 -32.90
C LYS A 194 -15.79 18.12 -33.58
N ALA A 195 -16.89 17.38 -33.55
CA ALA A 195 -18.16 17.79 -34.17
C ALA A 195 -18.76 19.03 -33.51
N ALA A 196 -18.48 19.26 -32.22
CA ALA A 196 -18.90 20.46 -31.49
C ALA A 196 -18.03 21.69 -31.75
N MET A 197 -16.89 21.55 -32.44
CA MET A 197 -15.98 22.66 -32.73
C MET A 197 -16.43 23.47 -33.93
N SER A 198 -16.28 24.79 -33.86
CA SER A 198 -16.34 25.63 -35.05
C SER A 198 -15.08 25.45 -35.91
N GLN A 199 -15.15 25.90 -37.17
CA GLN A 199 -13.98 25.90 -38.05
C GLN A 199 -12.80 26.70 -37.46
N ALA A 200 -13.08 27.82 -36.77
CA ALA A 200 -12.07 28.62 -36.11
C ALA A 200 -11.41 27.90 -34.93
N ASP A 201 -12.16 27.07 -34.19
CA ASP A 201 -11.63 26.26 -33.10
C ASP A 201 -10.71 25.15 -33.66
N ILE A 202 -11.10 24.51 -34.77
CA ILE A 202 -10.26 23.50 -35.44
C ILE A 202 -8.94 24.11 -35.92
N GLU A 203 -8.98 25.30 -36.53
CA GLU A 203 -7.78 26.02 -36.98
C GLU A 203 -6.88 26.41 -35.80
N THR A 204 -7.47 26.83 -34.67
CA THR A 204 -6.75 27.09 -33.43
C THR A 204 -6.02 25.84 -32.95
N VAL A 205 -6.69 24.69 -32.86
CA VAL A 205 -6.07 23.42 -32.42
C VAL A 205 -4.92 23.00 -33.33
N ILE A 206 -5.08 23.13 -34.66
CA ILE A 206 -4.01 22.81 -35.62
C ILE A 206 -2.80 23.72 -35.38
N LYS A 207 -3.02 25.03 -35.21
CA LYS A 207 -1.97 26.02 -34.97
C LYS A 207 -1.24 25.76 -33.65
N ASP A 208 -1.98 25.44 -32.59
CA ASP A 208 -1.42 25.14 -31.27
C ASP A 208 -0.63 23.84 -31.28
N THR A 209 -1.12 22.81 -31.98
CA THR A 209 -0.39 21.55 -32.18
C THR A 209 0.94 21.79 -32.91
N ALA A 210 0.92 22.58 -33.98
CA ALA A 210 2.14 22.93 -34.73
C ALA A 210 3.11 23.82 -33.93
N LYS A 211 2.59 24.68 -33.04
CA LYS A 211 3.39 25.47 -32.11
C LYS A 211 4.04 24.57 -31.05
N LEU A 212 3.27 23.69 -30.41
CA LEU A 212 3.76 22.74 -29.40
C LEU A 212 4.86 21.86 -29.99
N LYS A 213 4.64 21.31 -31.20
CA LYS A 213 5.64 20.49 -31.88
C LYS A 213 6.96 21.26 -32.10
N ARG A 214 6.88 22.50 -32.59
CA ARG A 214 8.07 23.36 -32.73
C ARG A 214 8.76 23.60 -31.40
N MET A 215 8.03 23.84 -30.32
CA MET A 215 8.63 24.04 -28.99
C MET A 215 9.36 22.80 -28.49
N GLN A 216 8.81 21.61 -28.71
CA GLN A 216 9.45 20.33 -28.33
C GLN A 216 10.68 19.99 -29.18
N GLU A 217 10.70 20.42 -30.45
CA GLU A 217 11.81 20.17 -31.38
C GLU A 217 12.90 21.24 -31.34
N THR A 218 12.64 22.41 -30.76
CA THR A 218 13.61 23.50 -30.66
C THR A 218 14.62 23.17 -29.57
N PRO A 219 15.93 23.09 -29.88
CA PRO A 219 16.96 22.90 -28.85
C PRO A 219 17.01 24.09 -27.89
N ASP A 220 17.35 23.84 -26.63
CA ASP A 220 17.60 24.90 -25.66
C ASP A 220 18.74 25.82 -26.14
N SER A 221 18.65 27.11 -25.81
CA SER A 221 19.67 28.06 -26.23
C SER A 221 20.99 27.81 -25.50
N PRO A 222 22.15 28.19 -26.07
CA PRO A 222 23.43 28.09 -25.37
C PRO A 222 23.47 28.85 -24.04
N GLU A 223 22.67 29.91 -23.90
CA GLU A 223 22.55 30.71 -22.68
C GLU A 223 21.69 30.01 -21.61
N ASP A 224 20.71 29.18 -22.01
CA ASP A 224 19.87 28.37 -21.11
C ASP A 224 20.56 27.05 -20.68
N LEU A 225 21.61 26.64 -21.40
CA LEU A 225 22.40 25.44 -21.13
C LEU A 225 23.64 25.68 -20.24
N ALA A 226 23.99 26.94 -19.96
CA ALA A 226 25.20 27.36 -19.24
C ALA A 226 24.94 27.68 -17.75
#